data_AF-A0A1V9GDN6-F1
#
_entry.id   AF-A0A1V9GDN6-F1
#
_cell.length_a   1.000
_cell.length_b   1.000
_cell.length_c   1.000
_cell.angle_alpha   90.00
_cell.angle_beta   90.00
_cell.angle_gamma   90.00
#
_symmetry.space_group_name_H-M   'P 1'
#
loop_
_entity.id
_entity.type
_entity.pdbx_description
1 polymer ?
#
loop_
_entity_poly.entity_id
_entity_poly.type
_entity_poly.pdbx_seq_one_letter_code
_entity_poly.pdbx_strand_id
1 'polypeptide(L)'
;MEENKEISALFHLIDDPDEEVFNVVSTRIIDYGKGIIPNLENLWENTISEDVQERIEMLIHRLHYRDLTEELTQWNNNIHQDLLTGALLVARFQYPDLVTSQVYQEVEKLRRNIWLELNSYLTPLEQVNVVTSILYNYFNLRGAEIGYQNPEEFLINKQLETKRGNTIANGILYLILCELLDVPVRAINIPHQFVLGYFKTDYDFTRHVENPLYKTEFFIDPMSGQVFTHKDVENYFKRINVAPSATYFKQLSNKRVIQFLMEEFSKCFTDEKNNYKQKELLTLAELITEKEKPDTSDTDTTDTENE
;
A
#
# COMPACT_ATOMS: atom_id res chain seq x y z
N MET A 1 -0.29 -28.41 18.89
CA MET A 1 1.16 -28.65 18.99
C MET A 1 1.39 -29.24 20.38
N GLU A 2 2.14 -30.34 20.50
CA GLU A 2 2.46 -30.89 21.83
C GLU A 2 3.17 -29.82 22.66
N GLU A 3 2.74 -29.65 23.92
CA GLU A 3 3.45 -28.86 24.92
C GLU A 3 4.87 -29.42 25.06
N ASN A 4 5.80 -28.84 24.31
CA ASN A 4 7.19 -29.13 24.45
C ASN A 4 7.61 -28.55 25.80
N LYS A 5 8.20 -29.35 26.70
CA LYS A 5 8.62 -28.91 28.04
C LYS A 5 9.45 -27.63 28.03
N GLU A 6 10.14 -27.39 26.92
CA GLU A 6 10.89 -26.18 26.63
C GLU A 6 10.01 -24.93 26.50
N ILE A 7 8.87 -25.00 25.82
CA ILE A 7 7.93 -23.88 25.67
C ILE A 7 7.31 -23.51 27.03
N SER A 8 6.92 -24.51 27.81
CA SER A 8 6.40 -24.29 29.16
C SER A 8 7.45 -23.66 30.09
N ALA A 9 8.72 -24.08 29.98
CA ALA A 9 9.82 -23.46 30.71
C ALA A 9 10.05 -22.00 30.29
N LEU A 10 9.98 -21.69 29.00
CA LEU A 10 10.09 -20.31 28.50
C LEU A 10 8.96 -19.43 29.03
N PHE A 11 7.72 -19.93 29.08
CA PHE A 11 6.58 -19.16 29.61
C PHE A 11 6.72 -18.84 31.09
N HIS A 12 7.25 -19.77 31.89
CA HIS A 12 7.53 -19.49 33.30
C HIS A 12 8.62 -18.43 33.52
N LEU A 13 9.55 -18.27 32.58
CA LEU A 13 10.63 -17.29 32.65
C LEU A 13 10.23 -15.89 32.12
N ILE A 14 9.02 -15.73 31.56
CA ILE A 14 8.50 -14.41 31.14
C ILE A 14 8.26 -13.49 32.36
N ASP A 15 7.90 -14.08 33.50
CA ASP A 15 7.67 -13.41 34.78
C ASP A 15 8.97 -13.19 35.59
N ASP A 16 10.14 -13.52 35.02
CA ASP A 16 11.40 -13.30 35.72
C ASP A 16 11.68 -11.79 35.88
N PRO A 17 11.98 -11.29 37.09
CA PRO A 17 12.29 -9.88 37.31
C PRO A 17 13.61 -9.45 36.65
N ASP A 18 14.48 -10.39 36.29
CA ASP A 18 15.73 -10.11 35.57
C ASP A 18 15.46 -9.82 34.08
N GLU A 19 15.68 -8.56 33.69
CA GLU A 19 15.53 -8.10 32.32
C GLU A 19 16.47 -8.81 31.33
N GLU A 20 17.67 -9.26 31.74
CA GLU A 20 18.56 -10.02 30.84
C GLU A 20 17.96 -11.40 30.53
N VAL A 21 17.37 -12.05 31.53
CA VAL A 21 16.67 -13.34 31.37
C VAL A 21 15.48 -13.16 30.44
N PHE A 22 14.64 -12.14 30.69
CA PHE A 22 13.49 -11.84 29.84
C PHE A 22 13.90 -11.61 28.38
N ASN A 23 14.98 -10.87 28.12
CA ASN A 23 15.46 -10.60 26.76
C ASN A 23 15.93 -11.87 26.03
N VAL A 24 16.62 -12.78 26.71
CA VAL A 24 17.03 -14.07 26.14
C VAL A 24 15.81 -14.92 25.82
N VAL A 25 14.85 -15.00 26.74
CA VAL A 25 13.58 -15.74 26.56
C VAL A 25 12.77 -15.15 25.41
N SER A 26 12.65 -13.83 25.35
CA SER A 26 11.94 -13.09 24.29
C SER A 26 12.51 -13.43 22.92
N THR A 27 13.84 -13.41 22.77
CA THR A 27 14.51 -13.76 21.51
C THR A 27 14.20 -15.20 21.10
N ARG A 28 14.28 -16.14 22.05
CA ARG A 28 13.95 -17.55 21.83
C ARG A 28 12.50 -17.78 21.42
N ILE A 29 11.55 -17.06 22.05
CA ILE A 29 10.12 -17.12 21.72
C ILE A 29 9.89 -16.59 20.30
N ILE A 30 10.53 -15.46 19.97
CA ILE A 30 10.47 -14.88 18.63
C ILE A 30 10.95 -15.91 17.61
N ASP A 31 12.07 -16.61 17.83
CA ASP A 31 12.60 -17.65 16.94
C ASP A 31 11.62 -18.80 16.62
N TYR A 32 10.69 -19.15 17.51
CA TYR A 32 9.63 -20.13 17.21
C TYR A 32 8.60 -19.63 16.18
N GLY A 33 8.47 -18.31 16.03
CA GLY A 33 7.57 -17.66 15.08
C GLY A 33 6.09 -17.78 15.40
N LYS A 34 5.24 -17.39 14.43
CA LYS A 34 3.81 -17.14 14.67
C LYS A 34 3.00 -18.32 15.21
N GLY A 35 3.50 -19.55 15.05
CA GLY A 35 2.85 -20.75 15.58
C GLY A 35 2.74 -20.76 17.11
N ILE A 36 3.53 -19.95 17.83
CA ILE A 36 3.47 -19.83 19.29
C ILE A 36 2.41 -18.84 19.79
N ILE A 37 1.86 -17.99 18.92
CA ILE A 37 0.91 -16.92 19.29
C ILE A 37 -0.32 -17.47 20.05
N PRO A 38 -1.00 -18.55 19.63
CA PRO A 38 -2.13 -19.08 20.38
C PRO A 38 -1.79 -19.52 21.81
N ASN A 39 -0.54 -19.95 22.04
CA ASN A 39 -0.09 -20.31 23.38
C ASN A 39 0.19 -19.06 24.23
N LEU A 40 0.71 -17.98 23.62
CA LEU A 40 0.91 -16.70 24.29
C LEU A 40 -0.42 -16.02 24.62
N GLU A 41 -1.41 -16.07 23.72
CA GLU A 41 -2.77 -15.59 23.98
C GLU A 41 -3.41 -16.36 25.13
N ASN A 42 -3.29 -17.69 25.14
CA ASN A 42 -3.77 -18.50 26.26
C ASN A 42 -3.05 -18.17 27.58
N LEU A 43 -1.73 -17.92 27.54
CA LEU A 43 -0.97 -17.49 28.71
C LEU A 43 -1.45 -16.12 29.21
N TRP A 44 -1.70 -15.18 28.31
CA TRP A 44 -2.20 -13.84 28.64
C TRP A 44 -3.58 -13.91 29.33
N GLU A 45 -4.52 -14.70 28.80
CA GLU A 45 -5.86 -14.88 29.38
C GLU A 45 -5.85 -15.48 30.79
N ASN A 46 -4.86 -16.31 31.09
CA ASN A 46 -4.73 -16.99 32.39
C ASN A 46 -3.82 -16.26 33.39
N THR A 47 -3.19 -15.16 32.97
CA THR A 47 -2.29 -14.37 33.80
C THR A 47 -3.06 -13.23 34.47
N ILE A 48 -2.86 -13.04 35.78
CA ILE A 48 -3.53 -11.97 36.55
C ILE A 48 -2.66 -10.71 36.65
N SER A 49 -1.35 -10.85 36.56
CA SER A 49 -0.40 -9.74 36.68
C SER A 49 -0.42 -8.86 35.43
N GLU A 50 -0.73 -7.57 35.59
CA GLU A 50 -0.74 -6.58 34.49
C GLU A 50 0.66 -6.45 33.85
N ASP A 51 1.74 -6.43 34.64
CA ASP A 51 3.11 -6.32 34.13
C ASP A 51 3.48 -7.50 33.21
N VAL A 52 3.03 -8.70 33.55
CA VAL A 52 3.30 -9.91 32.77
C VAL A 52 2.42 -9.94 31.51
N GLN A 53 1.17 -9.47 31.61
CA GLN A 53 0.29 -9.29 30.46
C GLN A 53 0.90 -8.33 29.43
N GLU A 54 1.42 -7.17 29.86
CA GLU A 54 2.12 -6.22 28.99
C GLU A 54 3.35 -6.86 28.31
N ARG A 55 4.14 -7.64 29.06
CA ARG A 55 5.27 -8.39 28.49
C ARG A 55 4.83 -9.39 27.43
N ILE A 56 3.74 -10.11 27.64
CA ILE A 56 3.20 -11.07 26.67
C ILE A 56 2.67 -10.33 25.43
N GLU A 57 1.95 -9.22 25.60
CA GLU A 57 1.46 -8.39 24.50
C GLU A 57 2.62 -7.88 23.63
N MET A 58 3.72 -7.43 24.24
CA MET A 58 4.93 -7.04 23.52
C MET A 58 5.52 -8.19 22.69
N LEU A 59 5.52 -9.42 23.22
CA LEU A 59 6.01 -10.59 22.48
C LEU A 59 5.13 -10.92 21.28
N ILE A 60 3.81 -10.89 21.47
CA ILE A 60 2.82 -11.11 20.41
C ILE A 60 2.98 -10.05 19.32
N HIS A 61 3.08 -8.77 19.69
CA HIS A 61 3.33 -7.66 18.77
C HIS A 61 4.64 -7.86 17.97
N ARG A 62 5.75 -8.18 18.64
CA ARG A 62 7.05 -8.44 17.97
C ARG A 62 6.98 -9.60 16.98
N LEU A 63 6.25 -10.67 17.32
CA LEU A 63 6.05 -11.82 16.44
C LEU A 63 5.27 -11.44 15.18
N HIS A 64 4.16 -10.70 15.32
CA HIS A 64 3.40 -10.21 14.18
C HIS A 64 4.21 -9.23 13.32
N TYR A 65 4.94 -8.31 13.94
CA TYR A 65 5.76 -7.35 13.22
C TYR A 65 6.88 -8.03 12.42
N ARG A 66 7.52 -9.07 12.98
CA ARG A 66 8.53 -9.84 12.25
C ARG A 66 7.92 -10.59 11.05
N ASP A 67 6.80 -11.29 11.25
CA ASP A 67 6.08 -11.99 10.16
C ASP A 67 5.70 -11.02 9.04
N LEU A 68 5.16 -9.85 9.40
CA LEU A 68 4.82 -8.79 8.45
C LEU A 68 6.05 -8.27 7.69
N THR A 69 7.18 -8.06 8.39
CA THR A 69 8.43 -7.59 7.79
C THR A 69 8.97 -8.60 6.77
N GLU A 70 8.92 -9.89 7.09
CA GLU A 70 9.32 -10.97 6.19
C GLU A 70 8.43 -11.02 4.95
N GLU A 71 7.10 -10.98 5.13
CA GLU A 71 6.15 -10.99 4.02
C GLU A 71 6.28 -9.75 3.11
N LEU A 72 6.47 -8.56 3.70
CA LEU A 72 6.71 -7.33 2.94
C LEU A 72 8.01 -7.40 2.14
N THR A 73 9.07 -7.98 2.72
CA THR A 73 10.34 -8.19 2.04
C THR A 73 10.18 -9.15 0.86
N GLN A 74 9.41 -10.23 1.04
CA GLN A 74 9.08 -11.16 -0.05
C GLN A 74 8.28 -10.48 -1.17
N TRP A 75 7.27 -9.70 -0.82
CA TRP A 75 6.48 -8.92 -1.78
C TRP A 75 7.35 -7.90 -2.54
N ASN A 76 8.23 -7.17 -1.84
CA ASN A 76 9.16 -6.22 -2.46
C ASN A 76 10.15 -6.91 -3.42
N ASN A 77 10.59 -8.13 -3.10
CA ASN A 77 11.53 -8.89 -3.93
C ASN A 77 10.86 -9.68 -5.08
N ASN A 78 9.53 -9.73 -5.15
CA ASN A 78 8.82 -10.38 -6.23
C ASN A 78 9.13 -9.70 -7.60
N ILE A 79 8.93 -10.41 -8.71
CA ILE A 79 9.02 -9.83 -10.05
C ILE A 79 7.82 -8.93 -10.32
N HIS A 80 6.64 -9.33 -9.84
CA HIS A 80 5.40 -8.59 -9.98
C HIS A 80 4.88 -8.19 -8.58
N GLN A 81 4.83 -6.89 -8.32
CA GLN A 81 4.25 -6.34 -7.10
C GLN A 81 2.76 -6.14 -7.28
N ASP A 82 1.96 -7.13 -6.87
CA ASP A 82 0.52 -6.99 -6.81
C ASP A 82 0.12 -5.91 -5.79
N LEU A 83 -0.62 -4.90 -6.25
CA LEU A 83 -0.97 -3.73 -5.45
C LEU A 83 -1.96 -4.07 -4.33
N LEU A 84 -2.88 -5.01 -4.57
CA LEU A 84 -3.85 -5.46 -3.57
C LEU A 84 -3.16 -6.17 -2.39
N THR A 85 -2.22 -7.08 -2.68
CA THR A 85 -1.38 -7.74 -1.68
C THR A 85 -0.60 -6.71 -0.86
N GLY A 86 -0.01 -5.70 -1.53
CA GLY A 86 0.70 -4.61 -0.85
C GLY A 86 -0.20 -3.83 0.11
N ALA A 87 -1.41 -3.47 -0.32
CA ALA A 87 -2.38 -2.75 0.52
C ALA A 87 -2.87 -3.61 1.71
N LEU A 88 -3.01 -4.92 1.51
CA LEU A 88 -3.35 -5.87 2.57
C LEU A 88 -2.25 -5.99 3.63
N LEU A 89 -0.97 -5.95 3.22
CA LEU A 89 0.15 -5.94 4.16
C LEU A 89 0.11 -4.68 5.06
N VAL A 90 -0.20 -3.51 4.49
CA VAL A 90 -0.40 -2.29 5.29
C VAL A 90 -1.57 -2.44 6.27
N ALA A 91 -2.68 -3.03 5.84
CA ALA A 91 -3.81 -3.31 6.73
C ALA A 91 -3.47 -4.29 7.86
N ARG A 92 -2.63 -5.30 7.60
CA ARG A 92 -2.17 -6.27 8.59
C ARG A 92 -1.30 -5.67 9.67
N PHE A 93 -0.66 -4.52 9.44
CA PHE A 93 0.06 -3.79 10.49
C PHE A 93 -0.87 -3.42 11.66
N GLN A 94 -2.08 -2.96 11.37
CA GLN A 94 -3.06 -2.58 12.40
C GLN A 94 -3.99 -3.74 12.78
N TYR A 95 -4.23 -4.69 11.88
CA TYR A 95 -5.08 -5.87 12.11
C TYR A 95 -4.33 -7.16 11.74
N PRO A 96 -3.47 -7.69 12.63
CA PRO A 96 -2.63 -8.85 12.30
C PRO A 96 -3.40 -10.10 11.86
N ASP A 97 -4.59 -10.31 12.42
CA ASP A 97 -5.48 -11.46 12.14
C ASP A 97 -6.49 -11.19 11.02
N LEU A 98 -6.23 -10.20 10.17
CA LEU A 98 -7.10 -9.84 9.05
C LEU A 98 -7.36 -11.03 8.13
N VAL A 99 -8.65 -11.37 7.97
CA VAL A 99 -9.11 -12.40 7.03
C VAL A 99 -9.13 -11.82 5.62
N THR A 100 -8.02 -11.97 4.89
CA THR A 100 -7.82 -11.38 3.56
C THR A 100 -8.82 -11.85 2.51
N SER A 101 -9.38 -13.06 2.65
CA SER A 101 -10.32 -13.65 1.68
C SER A 101 -11.58 -12.80 1.47
N GLN A 102 -12.06 -12.09 2.50
CA GLN A 102 -13.22 -11.20 2.39
C GLN A 102 -12.90 -9.98 1.51
N VAL A 103 -11.72 -9.39 1.69
CA VAL A 103 -11.25 -8.25 0.86
C VAL A 103 -11.16 -8.69 -0.60
N TYR A 104 -10.56 -9.84 -0.88
CA TYR A 104 -10.48 -10.38 -2.24
C TYR A 104 -11.85 -10.60 -2.87
N GLN A 105 -12.82 -11.13 -2.12
CA GLN A 105 -14.18 -11.36 -2.61
C GLN A 105 -14.90 -10.05 -2.97
N GLU A 106 -14.77 -9.01 -2.14
CA GLU A 106 -15.40 -7.71 -2.44
C GLU A 106 -14.72 -7.00 -3.63
N VAL A 107 -13.39 -7.06 -3.74
CA VAL A 107 -12.68 -6.53 -4.92
C VAL A 107 -13.08 -7.28 -6.19
N GLU A 108 -13.18 -8.61 -6.14
CA GLU A 108 -13.61 -9.43 -7.28
C GLU A 108 -15.05 -9.12 -7.70
N LYS A 109 -15.94 -8.85 -6.74
CA LYS A 109 -17.31 -8.43 -7.03
C LYS A 109 -17.35 -7.08 -7.74
N LEU A 110 -16.56 -6.10 -7.29
CA LEU A 110 -16.42 -4.81 -7.98
C LEU A 110 -15.85 -4.98 -9.38
N ARG A 111 -14.77 -5.77 -9.52
CA ARG A 111 -14.15 -6.09 -10.80
C ARG A 111 -15.16 -6.66 -11.79
N ARG A 112 -15.97 -7.64 -11.37
CA ARG A 112 -17.02 -8.26 -12.21
C ARG A 112 -18.07 -7.24 -12.66
N ASN A 113 -18.53 -6.38 -11.76
CA ASN A 113 -19.52 -5.37 -12.10
C ASN A 113 -18.99 -4.39 -13.14
N ILE A 114 -17.73 -3.93 -13.00
CA ILE A 114 -17.08 -3.07 -13.99
C ILE A 114 -16.90 -3.84 -15.30
N TRP A 115 -16.42 -5.08 -15.26
CA TRP A 115 -16.19 -5.90 -16.45
C TRP A 115 -17.46 -6.11 -17.29
N LEU A 116 -18.63 -6.25 -16.65
CA LEU A 116 -19.92 -6.38 -17.34
C LEU A 116 -20.35 -5.10 -18.09
N GLU A 117 -19.90 -3.94 -17.63
CA GLU A 117 -20.19 -2.65 -18.25
C GLU A 117 -19.10 -2.19 -19.23
N LEU A 118 -17.88 -2.74 -19.12
CA LEU A 118 -16.80 -2.47 -20.06
C LEU A 118 -17.04 -3.15 -21.41
N ASN A 119 -16.73 -2.42 -22.48
CA ASN A 119 -16.77 -2.90 -23.86
C ASN A 119 -15.51 -2.43 -24.60
N SER A 120 -15.00 -3.25 -25.53
CA SER A 120 -13.83 -2.97 -26.36
C SER A 120 -13.98 -1.74 -27.27
N TYR A 121 -15.21 -1.25 -27.48
CA TYR A 121 -15.47 -0.06 -28.30
C TYR A 121 -15.56 1.25 -27.50
N LEU A 122 -15.42 1.20 -26.17
CA LEU A 122 -15.48 2.41 -25.35
C LEU A 122 -14.24 3.26 -25.56
N THR A 123 -14.45 4.57 -25.66
CA THR A 123 -13.38 5.55 -25.60
C THR A 123 -12.71 5.56 -24.21
N PRO A 124 -11.46 6.03 -24.08
CA PRO A 124 -10.78 6.19 -22.79
C PRO A 124 -11.62 6.88 -21.70
N LEU A 125 -12.31 7.97 -22.04
CA LEU A 125 -13.18 8.70 -21.12
C LEU A 125 -14.39 7.86 -20.69
N GLU A 126 -14.99 7.11 -21.60
CA GLU A 126 -16.11 6.22 -21.29
C GLU A 126 -15.68 5.05 -20.39
N GLN A 127 -14.50 4.46 -20.64
CA GLN A 127 -13.94 3.42 -19.76
C GLN A 127 -13.79 3.93 -18.32
N VAL A 128 -13.21 5.11 -18.15
CA VAL A 128 -13.04 5.76 -16.84
C VAL A 128 -14.38 6.12 -16.21
N ASN A 129 -15.35 6.58 -16.99
CA ASN A 129 -16.70 6.85 -16.50
C ASN A 129 -17.41 5.60 -15.99
N VAL A 130 -17.22 4.44 -16.64
CA VAL A 130 -17.74 3.15 -16.15
C VAL A 130 -17.14 2.79 -14.80
N VAL A 131 -15.81 2.83 -14.67
CA VAL A 131 -15.10 2.54 -13.40
C VAL A 131 -15.57 3.49 -12.30
N THR A 132 -15.61 4.79 -12.59
CA THR A 132 -16.10 5.84 -11.68
C THR A 132 -17.56 5.61 -11.28
N SER A 133 -18.44 5.27 -12.22
CA SER A 133 -19.84 5.01 -11.91
C SER A 133 -20.01 3.81 -10.97
N ILE A 134 -19.28 2.71 -11.21
CA ILE A 134 -19.36 1.55 -10.32
C ILE A 134 -18.81 1.87 -8.93
N LEU A 135 -17.69 2.59 -8.82
CA LEU A 135 -17.09 2.91 -7.52
C LEU A 135 -17.93 3.91 -6.71
N TYR A 136 -18.30 5.05 -7.30
CA TYR A 136 -18.91 6.14 -6.54
C TYR A 136 -20.44 6.12 -6.56
N ASN A 137 -21.08 5.64 -7.63
CA ASN A 137 -22.55 5.63 -7.73
C ASN A 137 -23.14 4.29 -7.27
N TYR A 138 -22.62 3.17 -7.78
CA TYR A 138 -23.15 1.85 -7.42
C TYR A 138 -22.64 1.38 -6.04
N PHE A 139 -21.33 1.31 -5.85
CA PHE A 139 -20.74 0.86 -4.60
C PHE A 139 -20.92 1.89 -3.48
N ASN A 140 -21.11 3.17 -3.84
CA ASN A 140 -21.25 4.32 -2.94
C ASN A 140 -19.96 4.62 -2.14
N LEU A 141 -18.80 4.48 -2.78
CA LEU A 141 -17.53 4.89 -2.19
C LEU A 141 -17.54 6.40 -1.92
N ARG A 142 -17.18 6.80 -0.71
CA ARG A 142 -17.07 8.20 -0.30
C ARG A 142 -15.62 8.58 -0.12
N GLY A 143 -15.20 9.63 -0.79
CA GLY A 143 -13.93 10.28 -0.57
C GLY A 143 -13.94 11.18 0.67
N ALA A 144 -12.90 11.07 1.48
CA ALA A 144 -12.56 12.01 2.53
C ALA A 144 -11.24 12.71 2.20
N GLU A 145 -11.09 13.97 2.61
CA GLU A 145 -9.77 14.60 2.65
C GLU A 145 -8.86 13.82 3.61
N ILE A 146 -7.54 13.93 3.43
CA ILE A 146 -6.58 13.20 4.25
C ILE A 146 -6.65 13.74 5.69
N GLY A 147 -7.35 13.00 6.55
CA GLY A 147 -7.45 13.24 7.98
C GLY A 147 -6.63 12.21 8.76
N TYR A 148 -5.58 12.66 9.45
CA TYR A 148 -4.72 11.76 10.24
C TYR A 148 -5.33 11.30 11.56
N GLN A 149 -6.56 11.74 11.88
CA GLN A 149 -7.30 11.33 13.07
C GLN A 149 -7.94 9.94 12.93
N ASN A 150 -8.17 9.49 11.69
CA ASN A 150 -8.85 8.22 11.41
C ASN A 150 -7.92 7.29 10.62
N PRO A 151 -7.07 6.49 11.29
CA PRO A 151 -6.15 5.56 10.63
C PRO A 151 -6.89 4.59 9.68
N GLU A 152 -8.13 4.23 10.01
CA GLU A 152 -8.97 3.32 9.23
C GLU A 152 -9.22 3.81 7.78
N GLU A 153 -9.22 5.13 7.54
CA GLU A 153 -9.46 5.69 6.20
C GLU A 153 -8.31 5.43 5.21
N PHE A 154 -7.17 4.92 5.68
CA PHE A 154 -6.02 4.50 4.87
C PHE A 154 -6.05 3.02 4.49
N LEU A 155 -6.88 2.20 5.16
CA LEU A 155 -6.78 0.75 5.11
C LEU A 155 -7.85 0.14 4.20
N ILE A 156 -7.42 -0.69 3.24
CA ILE A 156 -8.32 -1.23 2.20
C ILE A 156 -9.47 -2.09 2.76
N ASN A 157 -9.22 -2.86 3.83
CA ASN A 157 -10.27 -3.66 4.48
C ASN A 157 -11.36 -2.75 5.07
N LYS A 158 -10.96 -1.70 5.79
CA LYS A 158 -11.89 -0.73 6.39
C LYS A 158 -12.59 0.13 5.37
N GLN A 159 -11.89 0.50 4.30
CA GLN A 159 -12.47 1.21 3.18
C GLN A 159 -13.60 0.42 2.50
N LEU A 160 -13.41 -0.89 2.26
CA LEU A 160 -14.44 -1.74 1.66
C LEU A 160 -15.62 -1.98 2.62
N GLU A 161 -15.36 -2.16 3.91
CA GLU A 161 -16.40 -2.32 4.96
C GLU A 161 -17.26 -1.06 5.11
N THR A 162 -16.63 0.10 5.25
CA THR A 162 -17.29 1.38 5.55
C THR A 162 -17.70 2.16 4.32
N LYS A 163 -17.21 1.76 3.13
CA LYS A 163 -17.35 2.49 1.86
C LYS A 163 -16.82 3.92 1.94
N ARG A 164 -15.81 4.14 2.78
CA ARG A 164 -15.20 5.44 3.01
C ARG A 164 -13.68 5.28 3.08
N GLY A 165 -12.98 6.07 2.28
CA GLY A 165 -11.53 6.11 2.28
C GLY A 165 -11.03 7.51 1.94
N ASN A 166 -9.79 7.77 2.31
CA ASN A 166 -9.13 9.00 1.87
C ASN A 166 -8.72 8.92 0.39
N THR A 167 -8.23 10.03 -0.15
CA THR A 167 -7.76 10.15 -1.54
C THR A 167 -6.76 9.03 -1.94
N ILE A 168 -5.89 8.61 -1.01
CA ILE A 168 -4.86 7.59 -1.28
C ILE A 168 -5.51 6.19 -1.34
N ALA A 169 -6.26 5.80 -0.31
CA ALA A 169 -6.92 4.51 -0.24
C ALA A 169 -7.91 4.31 -1.41
N ASN A 170 -8.70 5.33 -1.72
CA ASN A 170 -9.58 5.31 -2.90
C ASN A 170 -8.80 5.19 -4.20
N GLY A 171 -7.68 5.88 -4.32
CA GLY A 171 -6.84 5.78 -5.50
C GLY A 171 -6.19 4.41 -5.66
N ILE A 172 -5.76 3.77 -4.56
CA ILE A 172 -5.24 2.40 -4.57
C ILE A 172 -6.33 1.41 -5.01
N LEU A 173 -7.55 1.50 -4.46
CA LEU A 173 -8.65 0.65 -4.90
C LEU A 173 -8.97 0.85 -6.39
N TYR A 174 -8.97 2.11 -6.86
CA TYR A 174 -9.18 2.44 -8.27
C TYR A 174 -8.09 1.79 -9.15
N LEU A 175 -6.82 1.92 -8.76
CA LEU A 175 -5.68 1.34 -9.47
C LEU A 175 -5.74 -0.19 -9.52
N ILE A 176 -6.06 -0.85 -8.40
CA ILE A 176 -6.23 -2.31 -8.34
C ILE A 176 -7.28 -2.76 -9.36
N LEU A 177 -8.44 -2.10 -9.39
CA LEU A 177 -9.50 -2.46 -10.33
C LEU A 177 -9.10 -2.21 -11.78
N CYS A 178 -8.42 -1.10 -12.06
CA CYS A 178 -7.90 -0.82 -13.40
C CYS A 178 -6.85 -1.85 -13.84
N GLU A 179 -5.92 -2.23 -12.97
CA GLU A 179 -4.90 -3.25 -13.25
C GLU A 179 -5.55 -4.61 -13.56
N LEU A 180 -6.55 -5.02 -12.77
CA LEU A 180 -7.28 -6.28 -12.98
C LEU A 180 -8.16 -6.30 -14.24
N LEU A 181 -8.39 -5.15 -14.86
CA LEU A 181 -9.26 -4.97 -16.04
C LEU A 181 -8.48 -4.49 -17.26
N ASP A 182 -7.15 -4.46 -17.18
CA ASP A 182 -6.25 -3.95 -18.23
C ASP A 182 -6.57 -2.51 -18.69
N VAL A 183 -7.12 -1.69 -17.79
CA VAL A 183 -7.35 -0.26 -18.04
C VAL A 183 -6.07 0.51 -17.73
N PRO A 184 -5.54 1.34 -18.67
CA PRO A 184 -4.20 1.93 -18.57
C PRO A 184 -4.16 3.17 -17.66
N VAL A 185 -4.65 3.04 -16.42
CA VAL A 185 -4.58 4.08 -15.40
C VAL A 185 -3.40 3.80 -14.47
N ARG A 186 -2.61 4.82 -14.16
CA ARG A 186 -1.49 4.74 -13.20
C ARG A 186 -1.47 5.98 -12.29
N ALA A 187 -0.94 5.83 -11.08
CA ALA A 187 -0.73 6.97 -10.20
C ALA A 187 0.42 7.85 -10.72
N ILE A 188 0.33 9.16 -10.52
CA ILE A 188 1.36 10.12 -10.92
C ILE A 188 1.83 10.96 -9.74
N ASN A 189 3.07 11.44 -9.81
CA ASN A 189 3.73 12.15 -8.73
C ASN A 189 3.46 13.67 -8.77
N ILE A 190 2.20 14.09 -8.64
CA ILE A 190 1.86 15.52 -8.51
C ILE A 190 2.19 15.99 -7.08
N PRO A 191 2.89 17.12 -6.90
CA PRO A 191 3.18 17.65 -5.57
C PRO A 191 1.92 17.84 -4.74
N HIS A 192 1.94 17.35 -3.49
CA HIS A 192 0.86 17.47 -2.51
C HIS A 192 -0.49 16.83 -2.90
N GLN A 193 -0.59 16.11 -4.01
CA GLN A 193 -1.82 15.45 -4.44
C GLN A 193 -1.57 14.03 -4.93
N PHE A 194 -2.43 13.11 -4.50
CA PHE A 194 -2.47 11.77 -5.06
C PHE A 194 -3.47 11.76 -6.23
N VAL A 195 -2.96 11.79 -7.46
CA VAL A 195 -3.75 11.89 -8.70
C VAL A 195 -3.46 10.69 -9.58
N LEU A 196 -4.46 10.25 -10.34
CA LEU A 196 -4.31 9.18 -11.33
C LEU A 196 -4.26 9.77 -12.73
N GLY A 197 -3.48 9.16 -13.62
CA GLY A 197 -3.42 9.51 -15.04
C GLY A 197 -3.86 8.34 -15.91
N TYR A 198 -4.65 8.62 -16.94
CA TYR A 198 -4.93 7.67 -18.02
C TYR A 198 -3.84 7.78 -19.09
N PHE A 199 -3.21 6.66 -19.45
CA PHE A 199 -2.12 6.61 -20.42
C PHE A 199 -2.58 5.99 -21.73
N LYS A 200 -2.12 6.56 -22.85
CA LYS A 200 -2.47 6.07 -24.19
C LYS A 200 -1.87 4.67 -24.43
N THR A 201 -2.70 3.71 -24.82
CA THR A 201 -2.34 2.31 -25.13
C THR A 201 -1.76 2.12 -26.53
N ASP A 202 -2.22 2.91 -27.51
CA ASP A 202 -1.77 2.83 -28.91
C ASP A 202 -0.55 3.74 -29.13
N TYR A 203 0.61 3.31 -28.65
CA TYR A 203 1.86 4.04 -28.82
C TYR A 203 2.66 3.51 -30.01
N ASP A 204 2.69 4.27 -31.11
CA ASP A 204 3.60 4.02 -32.23
C ASP A 204 5.02 4.45 -31.82
N PHE A 205 5.83 3.48 -31.40
CA PHE A 205 7.24 3.67 -31.02
C PHE A 205 8.10 4.30 -32.14
N THR A 206 7.60 4.37 -33.38
CA THR A 206 8.36 4.91 -34.52
C THR A 206 8.17 6.41 -34.74
N ARG A 207 7.18 7.06 -34.11
CA ARG A 207 6.76 8.41 -34.53
C ARG A 207 7.06 9.58 -33.59
N HIS A 208 7.26 9.38 -32.28
CA HIS A 208 7.30 10.52 -31.36
C HIS A 208 8.36 10.41 -30.27
N VAL A 209 9.44 11.19 -30.41
CA VAL A 209 10.36 11.58 -29.34
C VAL A 209 9.71 12.69 -28.50
N GLU A 210 8.57 12.41 -27.87
CA GLU A 210 7.82 13.42 -27.12
C GLU A 210 7.94 13.26 -25.60
N ASN A 211 8.07 14.42 -24.95
CA ASN A 211 8.21 14.66 -23.52
C ASN A 211 7.19 13.82 -22.70
N PRO A 212 7.59 13.17 -21.59
CA PRO A 212 6.69 12.43 -20.69
C PRO A 212 5.39 13.17 -20.31
N LEU A 213 5.40 14.51 -20.35
CA LEU A 213 4.20 15.35 -20.20
C LEU A 213 3.02 14.97 -21.10
N TYR A 214 3.26 14.43 -22.30
CA TYR A 214 2.21 14.17 -23.30
C TYR A 214 1.77 12.70 -23.39
N LYS A 215 2.29 11.83 -22.52
CA LYS A 215 1.90 10.41 -22.47
C LYS A 215 0.57 10.18 -21.74
N THR A 216 0.23 11.07 -20.83
CA THR A 216 -1.06 11.08 -20.13
C THR A 216 -2.10 11.76 -21.01
N GLU A 217 -3.30 11.20 -21.13
CA GLU A 217 -4.38 11.79 -21.92
C GLU A 217 -5.23 12.75 -21.07
N PHE A 218 -5.54 12.34 -19.84
CA PHE A 218 -6.24 13.13 -18.84
C PHE A 218 -5.94 12.58 -17.43
N PHE A 219 -6.34 13.34 -16.42
CA PHE A 219 -6.12 13.02 -15.01
C PHE A 219 -7.44 12.71 -14.32
N ILE A 220 -7.39 11.97 -13.22
CA ILE A 220 -8.56 11.51 -12.48
C ILE A 220 -8.32 11.78 -11.00
N ASP A 221 -9.27 12.44 -10.36
CA ASP A 221 -9.34 12.56 -8.91
C ASP A 221 -9.82 11.24 -8.28
N PRO A 222 -9.02 10.56 -7.47
CA PRO A 222 -9.47 9.35 -6.79
C PRO A 222 -10.42 9.62 -5.61
N MET A 223 -10.71 10.87 -5.25
CA MET A 223 -11.72 11.16 -4.23
C MET A 223 -13.15 11.09 -4.79
N SER A 224 -13.34 11.52 -6.04
CA SER A 224 -14.66 11.70 -6.67
C SER A 224 -14.80 11.01 -8.03
N GLY A 225 -13.69 10.57 -8.62
CA GLY A 225 -13.62 10.10 -10.01
C GLY A 225 -13.75 11.21 -11.05
N GLN A 226 -13.66 12.49 -10.63
CA GLN A 226 -13.69 13.63 -11.54
C GLN A 226 -12.48 13.61 -12.48
N VAL A 227 -12.74 13.84 -13.77
CA VAL A 227 -11.69 13.96 -14.79
C VAL A 227 -11.19 15.41 -14.88
N PHE A 228 -9.87 15.57 -14.92
CA PHE A 228 -9.19 16.85 -15.11
C PHE A 228 -8.36 16.86 -16.39
N THR A 229 -8.27 18.04 -17.00
CA THR A 229 -7.46 18.26 -18.20
C THR A 229 -6.04 18.70 -17.84
N HIS A 230 -5.12 18.68 -18.82
CA HIS A 230 -3.78 19.23 -18.66
C HIS A 230 -3.78 20.71 -18.22
N LYS A 231 -4.73 21.50 -18.73
CA LYS A 231 -4.89 22.91 -18.35
C LYS A 231 -5.26 23.06 -16.87
N ASP A 232 -6.08 22.16 -16.33
CA ASP A 232 -6.45 22.18 -14.92
C ASP A 232 -5.24 21.89 -14.02
N VAL A 233 -4.42 20.91 -14.42
CA VAL A 233 -3.17 20.59 -13.72
C VAL A 233 -2.16 21.75 -13.82
N GLU A 234 -1.99 22.37 -14.99
CA GLU A 234 -1.15 23.57 -15.14
C GLU A 234 -1.62 24.72 -14.24
N ASN A 235 -2.92 24.93 -14.15
CA ASN A 235 -3.50 25.94 -13.25
C ASN A 235 -3.24 25.59 -11.77
N TYR A 236 -3.24 24.31 -11.42
CA TYR A 236 -2.86 23.85 -10.09
C TYR A 236 -1.39 24.18 -9.78
N PHE A 237 -0.45 23.84 -10.67
CA PHE A 237 0.97 24.20 -10.53
C PHE A 237 1.19 25.70 -10.32
N LYS A 238 0.47 26.55 -11.07
CA LYS A 238 0.50 28.01 -10.89
C LYS A 238 0.01 28.45 -9.51
N ARG A 239 -1.04 27.81 -8.97
CA ARG A 239 -1.58 28.12 -7.64
C ARG A 239 -0.60 27.79 -6.52
N ILE A 240 0.13 26.67 -6.65
CA ILE A 240 1.15 26.26 -5.66
C ILE A 240 2.52 26.90 -5.90
N ASN A 241 2.66 27.75 -6.92
CA ASN A 241 3.89 28.43 -7.30
C ASN A 241 5.07 27.46 -7.57
N VAL A 242 4.78 26.32 -8.20
CA VAL A 242 5.78 25.31 -8.61
C VAL A 242 5.81 25.25 -10.13
N ALA A 243 7.01 25.26 -10.72
CA ALA A 243 7.17 25.10 -12.15
C ALA A 243 6.84 23.65 -12.56
N PRO A 244 6.01 23.43 -13.60
CA PRO A 244 5.77 22.08 -14.12
C PRO A 244 7.10 21.44 -14.56
N SER A 245 7.33 20.21 -14.13
CA SER A 245 8.50 19.40 -14.50
C SER A 245 8.03 18.04 -14.99
N ALA A 246 8.71 17.49 -15.99
CA ALA A 246 8.39 16.16 -16.55
C ALA A 246 8.44 15.06 -15.48
N THR A 247 9.26 15.23 -14.43
CA THR A 247 9.36 14.28 -13.31
C THR A 247 8.04 14.12 -12.55
N TYR A 248 7.20 15.17 -12.47
CA TYR A 248 5.91 15.10 -11.77
C TYR A 248 4.85 14.28 -12.52
N PHE A 249 5.05 14.06 -13.82
CA PHE A 249 4.16 13.26 -14.65
C PHE A 249 4.64 11.81 -14.81
N LYS A 250 5.76 11.45 -14.14
CA LYS A 250 6.25 10.07 -14.13
C LYS A 250 5.25 9.18 -13.39
N GLN A 251 4.98 8.01 -13.99
CA GLN A 251 4.17 6.97 -13.38
C GLN A 251 4.83 6.47 -12.11
N LEU A 252 4.05 6.33 -11.05
CA LEU A 252 4.48 5.68 -9.83
C LEU A 252 4.42 4.16 -10.00
N SER A 253 5.45 3.47 -9.51
CA SER A 253 5.44 2.01 -9.40
C SER A 253 4.50 1.58 -8.27
N ASN A 254 4.01 0.33 -8.31
CA ASN A 254 3.22 -0.23 -7.20
C ASN A 254 4.00 -0.20 -5.87
N LYS A 255 5.33 -0.37 -5.93
CA LYS A 255 6.23 -0.19 -4.76
C LYS A 255 6.13 1.22 -4.18
N ARG A 256 6.29 2.25 -5.02
CA ARG A 256 6.24 3.64 -4.55
C ARG A 256 4.84 4.02 -4.04
N VAL A 257 3.78 3.48 -4.62
CA VAL A 257 2.41 3.69 -4.13
C VAL A 257 2.23 3.12 -2.72
N ILE A 258 2.68 1.89 -2.46
CA ILE A 258 2.60 1.29 -1.11
C ILE A 258 3.54 1.97 -0.13
N GLN A 259 4.74 2.35 -0.55
CA GLN A 259 5.66 3.12 0.27
C GLN A 259 5.03 4.46 0.69
N PHE A 260 4.44 5.19 -0.26
CA PHE A 260 3.73 6.43 0.03
C PHE A 260 2.53 6.21 0.95
N LEU A 261 1.76 5.13 0.77
CA LEU A 261 0.68 4.77 1.68
C LEU A 261 1.20 4.57 3.12
N MET A 262 2.32 3.85 3.31
CA MET A 262 2.92 3.64 4.64
C MET A 262 3.44 4.95 5.24
N GLU A 263 4.11 5.79 4.45
CA GLU A 263 4.59 7.13 4.87
C GLU A 263 3.42 7.99 5.38
N GLU A 264 2.32 8.06 4.62
CA GLU A 264 1.15 8.86 4.99
C GLU A 264 0.36 8.26 6.15
N PHE A 265 0.23 6.92 6.20
CA PHE A 265 -0.41 6.22 7.31
C PHE A 265 0.37 6.36 8.62
N SER A 266 1.69 6.42 8.57
CA SER A 266 2.53 6.62 9.77
C SER A 266 2.23 7.92 10.50
N LYS A 267 1.75 8.95 9.79
CA LYS A 267 1.39 10.26 10.35
C LYS A 267 0.13 10.22 11.21
N CYS A 268 -0.63 9.12 11.19
CA CYS A 268 -1.72 8.90 12.12
C CYS A 268 -1.27 8.63 13.57
N PHE A 269 0.01 8.29 13.78
CA PHE A 269 0.53 7.80 15.06
C PHE A 269 1.58 8.75 15.67
N THR A 270 1.29 10.05 15.70
CA THR A 270 2.22 11.08 16.20
C THR A 270 2.16 11.29 17.71
N ASP A 271 1.19 10.70 18.41
CA ASP A 271 1.08 10.80 19.86
C ASP A 271 2.16 9.97 20.59
N GLU A 272 2.50 10.35 21.82
CA GLU A 272 3.58 9.71 22.58
C GLU A 272 3.36 8.21 22.79
N LYS A 273 2.11 7.75 22.93
CA LYS A 273 1.80 6.34 23.19
C LYS A 273 1.97 5.48 21.94
N ASN A 274 1.60 6.00 20.76
CA ASN A 274 1.69 5.26 19.51
C ASN A 274 2.94 5.58 18.68
N ASN A 275 3.90 6.34 19.22
CA ASN A 275 5.10 6.73 18.48
C ASN A 275 5.92 5.52 17.97
N TYR A 276 5.86 4.38 18.66
CA TYR A 276 6.50 3.15 18.18
C TYR A 276 5.90 2.68 16.84
N LYS A 277 4.57 2.79 16.65
CA LYS A 277 3.91 2.43 15.39
C LYS A 277 4.34 3.30 14.23
N GLN A 278 4.51 4.60 14.48
CA GLN A 278 5.05 5.51 13.48
C GLN A 278 6.44 5.08 13.02
N LYS A 279 7.34 4.79 13.96
CA LYS A 279 8.71 4.35 13.66
C LYS A 279 8.74 3.02 12.91
N GLU A 280 7.92 2.06 13.33
CA GLU A 280 7.77 0.77 12.67
C GLU A 280 7.27 0.93 11.23
N LEU A 281 6.21 1.71 11.00
CA LEU A 281 5.70 1.98 9.64
C LEU A 281 6.72 2.66 8.73
N LEU A 282 7.47 3.63 9.26
CA LEU A 282 8.55 4.28 8.50
C LEU A 282 9.68 3.30 8.18
N THR A 283 10.04 2.42 9.13
CA THR A 283 11.03 1.37 8.90
C THR A 283 10.56 0.41 7.79
N LEU A 284 9.29 -0.01 7.82
CA LEU A 284 8.70 -0.83 6.76
C LEU A 284 8.72 -0.12 5.40
N ALA A 285 8.42 1.18 5.37
CA ALA A 285 8.46 1.98 4.15
C ALA A 285 9.88 2.09 3.57
N GLU A 286 10.90 2.21 4.41
CA GLU A 286 12.31 2.26 4.01
C GLU A 286 12.80 0.93 3.40
N LEU A 287 12.24 -0.21 3.81
CA LEU A 287 12.57 -1.51 3.22
C LEU A 287 12.11 -1.62 1.76
N ILE A 288 11.11 -0.84 1.34
CA ILE A 288 10.59 -0.82 -0.03
C ILE A 288 11.55 0.00 -0.90
N THR A 289 12.57 -0.66 -1.42
CA THR A 289 13.54 -0.08 -2.34
C THR A 289 13.12 -0.28 -3.80
N GLU A 290 13.12 0.80 -4.57
CA GLU A 290 13.17 0.70 -6.04
C GLU A 290 14.62 0.38 -6.43
N LYS A 291 14.86 -0.83 -6.95
CA LYS A 291 16.05 -1.01 -7.79
C LYS A 291 15.76 -0.23 -9.06
N GLU A 292 16.33 0.96 -9.19
CA GLU A 292 16.32 1.67 -10.47
C GLU A 292 16.85 0.69 -11.53
N LYS A 293 15.99 0.33 -12.49
CA LYS A 293 16.49 -0.29 -13.72
C LYS A 293 17.44 0.75 -14.33
N PRO A 294 18.72 0.40 -14.61
CA PRO A 294 19.60 1.34 -15.29
C PRO A 294 18.92 1.75 -16.60
N ASP A 295 18.80 3.05 -16.80
CA ASP A 295 18.32 3.64 -18.05
C ASP A 295 19.16 3.02 -19.17
N THR A 296 18.52 2.19 -20.00
CA THR A 296 19.12 1.65 -21.23
C THR A 296 18.93 2.69 -22.34
N SER A 297 19.35 3.91 -22.07
CA SER A 297 19.46 5.00 -23.02
C SER A 297 20.82 5.65 -22.81
N ASP A 298 21.86 4.97 -23.29
CA ASP A 298 23.12 5.58 -23.76
C ASP A 298 24.12 4.45 -24.05
N THR A 299 23.95 3.77 -25.19
CA THR A 299 25.05 3.09 -25.89
C THR A 299 24.62 2.93 -27.34
N ASP A 300 24.58 4.05 -28.07
CA ASP A 300 24.78 4.01 -29.52
C ASP A 300 25.17 5.42 -30.02
N THR A 301 26.38 5.83 -29.68
CA THR A 301 27.16 6.79 -30.47
C THR A 301 28.62 6.63 -30.07
N THR A 302 29.36 5.78 -30.79
CA THR A 302 30.74 6.05 -31.22
C THR A 302 31.26 4.88 -32.05
N ASP A 303 31.89 5.25 -33.16
CA ASP A 303 32.90 4.50 -33.94
C ASP A 303 32.37 3.40 -34.87
N THR A 304 32.39 3.57 -36.19
CA THR A 304 33.64 3.73 -36.96
C THR A 304 33.37 4.20 -38.39
N GLU A 305 33.95 5.35 -38.73
CA GLU A 305 34.50 5.62 -40.06
C GLU A 305 35.74 4.74 -40.30
N ASN A 306 36.06 4.50 -41.58
CA ASN A 306 37.22 3.81 -42.17
C ASN A 306 37.07 2.31 -42.45
N GLU A 307 36.58 1.96 -43.65
CA GLU A 307 37.42 1.46 -44.76
C GLU A 307 36.68 1.58 -46.11
#